data_AF-A0A5S4EUN5-F1
#
_entry.id   AF-A0A5S4EUN5-F1
#
_cell.length_a   1.000
_cell.length_b   1.000
_cell.length_c   1.000
_cell.angle_alpha   90.00
_cell.angle_beta   90.00
_cell.angle_gamma   90.00
#
_symmetry.space_group_name_H-M   'P 1'
#
loop_
_entity.id
_entity.type
_entity.pdbx_description
1 polymer ?
#
loop_
_entity_poly.entity_id
_entity_poly.type
_entity_poly.pdbx_seq_one_letter_code
_entity_poly.pdbx_strand_id
1 'polypeptide(L)'
;MPAGLVAAGAVAVFLWCGVPAWDLAAFAAYVGIGVALPGTLLWRALTGGGRSTAEDVAAGLALGYAVEVLAYIPARAAGMPLLVLVPPVAVLGTFLCVPGLRRHWRGEAAKERMPGWCAWALAGVVGYLITWSTLSLYRVPIASAYVDMPYHLALVGEVKHHLPPTLPSVLGERLSYHWFVYADMAATSWVTGIEPVTLVYKLSTLPMTVAMVVLVAVLGRRLGG
;
A
#
# COMPACT_ATOMS: atom_id res chain seq x y z
N MET A 1 -8.93 4.83 -19.24
CA MET A 1 -7.79 5.16 -20.12
C MET A 1 -6.63 5.82 -19.36
N PRO A 2 -6.77 6.94 -18.63
CA PRO A 2 -5.63 7.57 -17.93
C PRO A 2 -5.02 6.68 -16.83
N ALA A 3 -5.86 6.05 -15.98
CA ALA A 3 -5.37 5.14 -14.93
C ALA A 3 -4.60 3.92 -15.47
N GLY A 4 -5.06 3.35 -16.59
CA GLY A 4 -4.39 2.21 -17.23
C GLY A 4 -3.03 2.59 -17.81
N LEU A 5 -2.91 3.79 -18.40
CA LEU A 5 -1.65 4.32 -18.91
C LEU A 5 -0.64 4.53 -17.78
N VAL A 6 -1.06 5.11 -16.67
CA VAL A 6 -0.21 5.31 -15.49
C VAL A 6 0.21 3.98 -14.88
N ALA A 7 -0.69 3.01 -14.76
CA ALA A 7 -0.37 1.68 -14.26
C ALA A 7 0.64 0.96 -15.17
N ALA A 8 0.46 1.01 -16.49
CA ALA A 8 1.42 0.45 -17.44
C ALA A 8 2.78 1.15 -17.35
N GLY A 9 2.79 2.48 -17.21
CA GLY A 9 4.00 3.27 -16.99
C GLY A 9 4.74 2.87 -15.70
N ALA A 10 4.02 2.70 -14.60
CA ALA A 10 4.60 2.23 -13.33
C ALA A 10 5.23 0.84 -13.47
N VAL A 11 4.54 -0.10 -14.12
CA VAL A 11 5.08 -1.45 -14.39
C VAL A 11 6.36 -1.37 -15.23
N ALA A 12 6.35 -0.59 -16.32
CA ALA A 12 7.51 -0.42 -17.18
C ALA A 12 8.70 0.17 -16.42
N VAL A 13 8.46 1.17 -15.57
CA VAL A 13 9.48 1.79 -14.72
C VAL A 13 10.06 0.80 -13.71
N PHE A 14 9.23 0.01 -13.03
CA PHE A 14 9.75 -0.96 -12.05
C PHE A 14 10.61 -2.04 -12.71
N LEU A 15 10.17 -2.56 -13.85
CA LEU A 15 10.95 -3.53 -14.62
C LEU A 15 12.27 -2.91 -15.11
N TRP A 16 12.23 -1.67 -15.59
CA TRP A 16 13.42 -0.94 -16.03
C TRP A 16 14.40 -0.64 -14.88
N CYS A 17 13.89 -0.39 -13.67
CA CYS A 17 14.68 -0.23 -12.46
C CYS A 17 15.16 -1.57 -11.86
N GLY A 18 14.98 -2.68 -12.56
CA GLY A 18 15.48 -3.99 -12.16
C GLY A 18 14.71 -4.63 -11.01
N VAL A 19 13.41 -4.36 -10.87
CA VAL A 19 12.52 -5.19 -10.04
C VAL A 19 12.23 -6.48 -10.81
N PRO A 20 12.45 -7.68 -10.23
CA PRO A 20 12.04 -8.93 -10.86
C PRO A 20 10.53 -8.93 -11.17
N ALA A 21 10.15 -9.43 -12.35
CA ALA A 21 8.74 -9.47 -12.76
C ALA A 21 7.88 -10.28 -11.78
N TRP A 22 8.46 -11.33 -11.19
CA TRP A 22 7.82 -12.12 -10.15
C TRP A 22 7.54 -11.31 -8.88
N ASP A 23 8.54 -10.60 -8.35
CA ASP A 23 8.38 -9.75 -7.17
C ASP A 23 7.34 -8.66 -7.41
N LEU A 24 7.35 -8.04 -8.60
CA LEU A 24 6.35 -7.04 -8.97
C LEU A 24 4.94 -7.64 -9.01
N ALA A 25 4.79 -8.84 -9.58
CA ALA A 25 3.51 -9.54 -9.64
C ALA A 25 3.01 -9.97 -8.25
N ALA A 26 3.89 -10.53 -7.41
CA ALA A 26 3.60 -10.93 -6.05
C ALA A 26 3.22 -9.72 -5.18
N PHE A 27 3.96 -8.61 -5.31
CA PHE A 27 3.64 -7.35 -4.64
C PHE A 27 2.30 -6.79 -5.08
N ALA A 28 2.06 -6.71 -6.39
CA ALA A 28 0.79 -6.20 -6.93
C ALA A 28 -0.40 -7.08 -6.53
N ALA A 29 -0.22 -8.41 -6.51
CA ALA A 29 -1.23 -9.35 -6.05
C ALA A 29 -1.50 -9.20 -4.55
N TYR A 30 -0.45 -9.05 -3.73
CA TYR A 30 -0.60 -8.86 -2.29
C TYR A 30 -1.27 -7.52 -1.95
N VAL A 31 -0.76 -6.41 -2.49
CA VAL A 31 -1.38 -5.09 -2.28
C VAL A 31 -2.79 -5.04 -2.85
N GLY A 32 -3.05 -5.65 -4.01
CA GLY A 32 -4.38 -5.64 -4.63
C GLY A 32 -5.40 -6.51 -3.89
N ILE A 33 -5.05 -7.76 -3.59
CA ILE A 33 -5.99 -8.77 -3.07
C ILE A 33 -5.90 -8.89 -1.55
N GLY A 34 -4.69 -8.83 -0.97
CA GLY A 34 -4.45 -8.93 0.46
C GLY A 34 -4.72 -7.64 1.23
N VAL A 35 -4.57 -6.47 0.58
CA VAL A 35 -4.69 -5.17 1.28
C VAL A 35 -5.86 -4.33 0.74
N ALA A 36 -5.81 -3.93 -0.53
CA ALA A 36 -6.75 -3.00 -1.13
C ALA A 36 -8.16 -3.57 -1.17
N LEU A 37 -8.33 -4.80 -1.69
CA LEU A 37 -9.65 -5.42 -1.84
C LEU A 37 -10.39 -5.59 -0.50
N PRO A 38 -9.84 -6.26 0.54
CA PRO A 38 -10.53 -6.39 1.83
C PRO A 38 -10.74 -5.02 2.47
N GLY A 39 -9.78 -4.10 2.37
CA GLY A 39 -9.93 -2.74 2.86
C GLY A 39 -11.07 -1.97 2.17
N THR A 40 -11.22 -2.09 0.85
CA THR A 40 -12.34 -1.49 0.09
C THR A 40 -13.68 -2.10 0.46
N LEU A 41 -13.75 -3.42 0.67
CA LEU A 41 -14.98 -4.09 1.11
C LEU A 41 -15.41 -3.61 2.50
N LEU A 42 -14.46 -3.50 3.44
CA LEU A 42 -14.70 -2.93 4.77
C LEU A 42 -15.14 -1.46 4.66
N TRP A 43 -14.43 -0.65 3.88
CA TRP A 43 -14.76 0.76 3.67
C TRP A 43 -16.19 0.93 3.17
N ARG A 44 -16.58 0.17 2.14
CA ARG A 44 -17.95 0.20 1.58
C ARG A 44 -19.00 -0.27 2.57
N ALA A 45 -18.71 -1.29 3.38
CA ALA A 45 -19.64 -1.76 4.40
C ALA A 45 -19.85 -0.73 5.53
N LEU A 46 -18.80 0.01 5.89
CA LEU A 46 -18.86 1.03 6.96
C LEU A 46 -19.48 2.34 6.49
N THR A 47 -19.25 2.74 5.25
CA THR A 47 -19.66 4.06 4.73
C THR A 47 -20.86 4.03 3.78
N GLY A 48 -21.28 2.83 3.36
CA GLY A 48 -22.25 2.65 2.27
C GLY A 48 -21.65 2.81 0.87
N GLY A 49 -20.35 3.09 0.76
CA GLY A 49 -19.64 3.34 -0.49
C GLY A 49 -19.50 4.83 -0.81
N GLY A 50 -18.39 5.16 -1.46
CA GLY A 50 -18.05 6.49 -1.95
C GLY A 50 -18.77 6.85 -3.25
N ARG A 51 -18.53 8.07 -3.73
CA ARG A 51 -19.17 8.58 -4.96
C ARG A 51 -18.53 8.00 -6.23
N SER A 52 -17.31 7.51 -6.12
CA SER A 52 -16.55 6.91 -7.21
C SER A 52 -15.79 5.65 -6.77
N THR A 53 -15.51 4.77 -7.72
CA THR A 53 -14.72 3.56 -7.45
C THR A 53 -13.28 3.86 -7.09
N ALA A 54 -12.69 4.93 -7.64
CA ALA A 54 -11.33 5.35 -7.31
C ALA A 54 -11.21 5.81 -5.85
N GLU A 55 -12.23 6.53 -5.36
CA GLU A 55 -12.32 6.93 -3.96
C GLU A 55 -12.42 5.71 -3.03
N ASP A 56 -13.31 4.76 -3.34
CA ASP A 56 -13.46 3.53 -2.57
C ASP A 56 -12.17 2.69 -2.51
N VAL A 57 -11.45 2.61 -3.64
CA VAL A 57 -10.20 1.87 -3.72
C VAL A 57 -9.09 2.58 -2.94
N ALA A 58 -8.98 3.90 -3.04
CA ALA A 58 -7.96 4.66 -2.32
C ALA A 58 -8.21 4.68 -0.80
N ALA A 59 -9.46 4.91 -0.37
CA ALA A 59 -9.86 4.84 1.03
C ALA A 59 -9.74 3.42 1.58
N GLY A 60 -10.15 2.44 0.77
CA GLY A 60 -10.02 1.03 1.08
C GLY A 60 -8.56 0.60 1.24
N LEU A 61 -7.66 1.02 0.36
CA LEU A 61 -6.23 0.73 0.47
C LEU A 61 -5.64 1.32 1.76
N ALA A 62 -5.98 2.57 2.10
CA ALA A 62 -5.55 3.19 3.36
C ALA A 62 -6.08 2.43 4.59
N LEU A 63 -7.35 2.02 4.58
CA LEU A 63 -7.94 1.20 5.64
C LEU A 63 -7.29 -0.20 5.71
N GLY A 64 -6.99 -0.79 4.55
CA GLY A 64 -6.31 -2.08 4.43
C GLY A 64 -4.93 -2.05 5.08
N TYR A 65 -4.13 -1.02 4.80
CA TYR A 65 -2.83 -0.83 5.46
C TYR A 65 -2.97 -0.70 6.99
N ALA A 66 -3.96 0.06 7.46
CA ALA A 66 -4.19 0.20 8.90
C ALA A 66 -4.55 -1.14 9.56
N VAL A 67 -5.44 -1.92 8.93
CA VAL A 67 -5.82 -3.25 9.41
C VAL A 67 -4.63 -4.22 9.38
N GLU A 68 -3.83 -4.19 8.32
CA GLU A 68 -2.65 -5.03 8.19
C GLU A 68 -1.65 -4.76 9.31
N VAL A 69 -1.29 -3.49 9.54
CA VAL A 69 -0.36 -3.11 10.62
C VAL A 69 -0.88 -3.55 11.98
N LEU A 70 -2.16 -3.30 12.26
CA LEU A 70 -2.78 -3.69 13.54
C LEU A 70 -2.84 -5.21 13.73
N ALA A 71 -2.92 -5.98 12.64
CA ALA A 71 -2.89 -7.44 12.68
C ALA A 71 -1.47 -8.01 12.77
N TYR A 72 -0.51 -7.39 12.08
CA TYR A 72 0.87 -7.85 12.03
C TYR A 72 1.56 -7.73 13.38
N ILE A 73 1.32 -6.64 14.12
CA ILE A 73 1.95 -6.39 15.42
C ILE A 73 1.73 -7.56 16.41
N PRO A 74 0.49 -7.96 16.75
CA PRO A 74 0.26 -9.09 17.65
C PRO A 74 0.69 -10.43 17.03
N ALA A 75 0.52 -10.62 15.72
CA ALA A 75 0.98 -11.82 15.01
C ALA A 75 2.50 -12.02 15.15
N ARG A 76 3.27 -10.94 15.01
CA ARG A 76 4.72 -10.94 15.19
C ARG A 76 5.11 -11.15 16.65
N ALA A 77 4.41 -10.52 17.60
CA ALA A 77 4.63 -10.74 19.04
C ALA A 77 4.42 -12.21 19.44
N ALA A 78 3.46 -12.90 18.81
CA ALA A 78 3.20 -14.32 19.01
C ALA A 78 4.19 -15.24 18.27
N GLY A 79 5.16 -14.70 17.53
CA GLY A 79 6.11 -15.47 16.73
C GLY A 79 5.52 -16.07 15.45
N MET A 80 4.30 -15.69 15.06
CA MET A 80 3.56 -16.23 13.92
C MET A 80 3.20 -15.12 12.92
N PRO A 81 4.19 -14.52 12.23
CA PRO A 81 3.99 -13.32 11.40
C PRO A 81 2.98 -13.52 10.25
N LEU A 82 2.83 -14.76 9.75
CA LEU A 82 1.85 -15.08 8.71
C LEU A 82 0.39 -14.99 9.17
N LEU A 83 0.12 -14.89 10.48
CA LEU A 83 -1.24 -14.63 10.98
C LEU A 83 -1.77 -13.26 10.53
N VAL A 84 -0.93 -12.37 10.00
CA VAL A 84 -1.36 -11.14 9.32
C VAL A 84 -2.35 -11.41 8.17
N LEU A 85 -2.32 -12.60 7.58
CA LEU A 85 -3.27 -13.02 6.53
C LEU A 85 -4.66 -13.38 7.06
N VAL A 86 -4.84 -13.56 8.38
CA VAL A 86 -6.14 -13.91 8.97
C VAL A 86 -7.19 -12.83 8.71
N PRO A 87 -6.97 -11.54 9.02
CA PRO A 87 -7.95 -10.49 8.72
C PRO A 87 -8.38 -10.43 7.24
N PRO A 88 -7.47 -10.36 6.24
CA PRO A 88 -7.91 -10.28 4.85
C PRO A 88 -8.63 -11.55 4.39
N VAL A 89 -8.17 -12.75 4.81
CA VAL A 89 -8.88 -14.00 4.50
C VAL A 89 -10.27 -14.04 5.14
N ALA A 90 -10.40 -13.59 6.40
CA ALA A 90 -11.67 -13.54 7.10
C ALA A 90 -12.64 -12.55 6.43
N VAL A 91 -12.17 -11.38 6.03
CA VAL A 91 -12.98 -10.38 5.31
C VAL A 91 -13.45 -10.96 3.97
N LEU A 92 -12.53 -11.45 3.15
CA LEU A 92 -12.86 -12.01 1.84
C LEU A 92 -13.82 -13.20 1.97
N GLY A 93 -13.53 -14.13 2.89
CA GLY A 93 -14.39 -15.28 3.18
C GLY A 93 -15.79 -14.87 3.63
N THR A 94 -15.90 -13.92 4.56
CA THR A 94 -17.19 -13.43 5.06
C THR A 94 -18.01 -12.77 3.94
N PHE A 95 -17.38 -11.92 3.14
CA PHE A 95 -18.05 -11.23 2.03
C PHE A 95 -18.40 -12.15 0.85
N LEU A 96 -17.73 -13.28 0.69
CA LEU A 96 -18.08 -14.33 -0.27
C LEU A 96 -19.21 -15.22 0.25
N CYS A 97 -19.18 -15.62 1.53
CA CYS A 97 -20.14 -16.55 2.11
C CYS A 97 -21.48 -15.89 2.46
N VAL A 98 -21.50 -14.62 2.85
CA VAL A 98 -22.73 -13.92 3.26
C VAL A 98 -23.39 -13.22 2.06
N PRO A 99 -24.56 -13.69 1.56
CA PRO A 99 -25.18 -13.14 0.34
C PRO A 99 -25.51 -11.65 0.44
N GLY A 100 -25.90 -11.19 1.64
CA GLY A 100 -26.19 -9.76 1.90
C GLY A 100 -24.97 -8.85 1.79
N LEU A 101 -23.76 -9.38 1.97
CA LEU A 101 -22.51 -8.63 1.82
C LEU A 101 -21.98 -8.63 0.39
N ARG A 102 -22.42 -9.57 -0.46
CA ARG A 102 -22.03 -9.65 -1.88
C ARG A 102 -22.35 -8.37 -2.66
N ARG A 103 -23.33 -7.60 -2.19
CA ARG A 103 -23.66 -6.28 -2.76
C ARG A 103 -22.48 -5.32 -2.76
N HIS A 104 -21.60 -5.35 -1.75
CA HIS A 104 -20.48 -4.40 -1.63
C HIS A 104 -19.33 -4.69 -2.61
N TRP A 105 -19.32 -5.86 -3.25
CA TRP A 105 -18.37 -6.17 -4.33
C TRP A 105 -18.64 -5.30 -5.56
N ARG A 106 -19.93 -5.08 -5.84
CA ARG A 106 -20.37 -4.14 -6.85
C ARG A 106 -20.40 -2.78 -6.15
N GLY A 107 -19.38 -1.94 -6.38
CA GLY A 107 -19.49 -0.54 -5.97
C GLY A 107 -20.81 -0.01 -6.55
N GLU A 108 -21.65 0.63 -5.72
CA GLU A 108 -22.87 1.26 -6.23
C GLU A 108 -22.45 2.04 -7.48
N ALA A 109 -23.04 1.69 -8.63
CA ALA A 109 -22.56 2.12 -9.94
C ALA A 109 -22.25 3.61 -9.87
N ALA A 110 -20.96 3.96 -9.98
CA ALA A 110 -20.41 5.28 -9.67
C ALA A 110 -21.41 6.39 -10.06
N LYS A 111 -22.15 6.91 -9.08
CA LYS A 111 -23.23 7.88 -9.32
C LYS A 111 -22.68 9.14 -9.97
N GLU A 112 -21.39 9.42 -9.73
CA GLU A 112 -20.64 10.51 -10.34
C GLU A 112 -19.44 9.98 -11.13
N ARG A 113 -19.49 10.15 -12.46
CA ARG A 113 -18.33 9.93 -13.30
C ARG A 113 -17.39 11.11 -13.12
N MET A 114 -16.16 10.86 -12.67
CA MET A 114 -15.19 11.93 -12.50
C MET A 114 -14.97 12.66 -13.84
N PRO A 115 -15.00 14.01 -13.86
CA PRO A 115 -14.74 14.75 -15.09
C PRO A 115 -13.43 14.32 -15.73
N GLY A 116 -13.42 14.16 -17.06
CA GLY A 116 -12.26 13.63 -17.78
C GLY A 116 -10.98 14.42 -17.53
N TRP A 117 -11.07 15.75 -17.43
CA TRP A 117 -9.95 16.63 -17.12
C TRP A 117 -9.34 16.35 -15.73
N CYS A 118 -10.18 16.06 -14.73
CA CYS A 118 -9.73 15.76 -13.37
C CYS A 118 -9.01 14.40 -13.33
N ALA A 119 -9.51 13.41 -14.08
CA ALA A 119 -8.84 12.13 -14.24
C ALA A 119 -7.48 12.25 -14.94
N TRP A 120 -7.34 13.15 -15.93
CA TRP A 120 -6.05 13.45 -16.57
C TRP A 120 -5.11 14.25 -15.68
N ALA A 121 -5.61 15.21 -14.90
CA ALA A 121 -4.81 15.95 -13.92
C ALA A 121 -4.23 15.00 -12.86
N LEU A 122 -5.06 14.11 -12.30
CA LEU A 122 -4.61 13.06 -11.38
C LEU A 122 -3.58 12.14 -12.01
N ALA A 123 -3.80 11.71 -13.25
CA ALA A 123 -2.83 10.90 -13.97
C ALA A 123 -1.50 11.64 -14.22
N GLY A 124 -1.55 12.95 -14.48
CA GLY A 124 -0.37 13.80 -14.58
C GLY A 124 0.40 13.89 -13.27
N VAL A 125 -0.27 14.10 -12.14
CA VAL A 125 0.35 14.11 -10.81
C VAL A 125 1.01 12.77 -10.50
N VAL A 126 0.30 11.65 -10.74
CA VAL A 126 0.89 10.32 -10.51
C VAL A 126 2.05 10.04 -11.47
N GLY A 127 1.94 10.43 -12.74
CA GLY A 127 3.04 10.32 -13.70
C GLY A 127 4.28 11.12 -13.30
N TYR A 128 4.08 12.33 -12.77
CA TYR A 128 5.13 13.13 -12.16
C TYR A 128 5.76 12.42 -10.96
N LEU A 129 4.96 11.88 -10.03
CA LEU A 129 5.46 11.13 -8.88
C LEU A 129 6.26 9.89 -9.28
N ILE A 130 5.80 9.12 -10.26
CA ILE A 130 6.55 7.98 -10.81
C ILE A 130 7.89 8.47 -11.36
N THR A 131 7.90 9.54 -12.15
CA THR A 131 9.13 10.09 -12.74
C THR A 131 10.10 10.57 -11.66
N TRP A 132 9.61 11.34 -10.70
CA TRP A 132 10.38 11.83 -9.56
C TRP A 132 10.96 10.69 -8.73
N SER A 133 10.14 9.72 -8.31
CA SER A 133 10.59 8.54 -7.56
C SER A 133 11.61 7.73 -8.35
N THR A 134 11.49 7.66 -9.68
CA THR A 134 12.47 6.96 -10.51
C THR A 134 13.84 7.62 -10.45
N LEU A 135 13.88 8.95 -10.61
CA LEU A 135 15.12 9.72 -10.64
C LEU A 135 15.76 9.86 -9.25
N SER A 136 14.94 10.02 -8.22
CA SER A 136 15.40 10.37 -6.87
C SER A 136 15.53 9.15 -5.94
N LEU A 137 14.96 8.00 -6.30
CA LEU A 137 14.93 6.82 -5.42
C LEU A 137 15.25 5.52 -6.18
N TYR A 138 14.43 5.14 -7.17
CA TYR A 138 14.45 3.76 -7.72
C TYR A 138 15.71 3.43 -8.51
N ARG A 139 16.31 4.41 -9.18
CA ARG A 139 17.56 4.24 -9.93
C ARG A 139 18.81 4.65 -9.16
N VAL A 140 18.65 5.24 -7.98
CA VAL A 140 19.78 5.73 -7.19
C VAL A 140 20.50 4.51 -6.60
N PRO A 141 21.80 4.33 -6.88
CA PRO A 141 22.58 3.27 -6.26
C PRO A 141 22.51 3.35 -4.74
N ILE A 142 22.45 2.20 -4.05
CA ILE A 142 22.33 2.13 -2.58
C ILE A 142 23.44 2.95 -1.90
N ALA A 143 24.67 2.90 -2.42
CA ALA A 143 25.82 3.63 -1.88
C ALA A 143 25.71 5.17 -1.96
N SER A 144 24.85 5.67 -2.85
CA SER A 144 24.59 7.11 -3.04
C SER A 144 23.16 7.50 -2.65
N ALA A 145 22.42 6.58 -2.02
CA ALA A 145 21.07 6.85 -1.59
C ALA A 145 21.05 7.90 -0.47
N TYR A 146 19.91 8.56 -0.29
CA TYR A 146 19.71 9.48 0.81
C TYR A 146 20.07 8.82 2.15
N VAL A 147 20.69 9.58 3.06
CA VAL A 147 21.33 9.07 4.28
C VAL A 147 20.39 8.25 5.18
N ASP A 148 19.08 8.52 5.12
CA ASP A 148 18.07 7.81 5.91
C ASP A 148 17.62 6.48 5.30
N MET A 149 17.96 6.19 4.04
CA MET A 149 17.50 4.97 3.36
C MET A 149 18.03 3.68 4.01
N PRO A 150 19.33 3.57 4.37
CA PRO A 150 19.82 2.43 5.15
C PRO A 150 19.15 2.33 6.53
N TYR A 151 18.78 3.46 7.13
CA TYR A 151 18.06 3.48 8.41
C TYR A 151 16.64 2.90 8.26
N HIS A 152 15.89 3.29 7.22
CA HIS A 152 14.60 2.68 6.90
C HIS A 152 14.71 1.16 6.70
N LEU A 153 15.73 0.70 5.96
CA LEU A 153 15.99 -0.71 5.74
C LEU A 153 16.27 -1.47 7.05
N ALA A 154 17.10 -0.89 7.93
CA ALA A 154 17.39 -1.47 9.24
C ALA A 154 16.12 -1.58 10.10
N LEU A 155 15.23 -0.59 10.07
CA LEU A 155 13.96 -0.64 10.80
C LEU A 155 13.00 -1.70 10.26
N VAL A 156 12.95 -1.94 8.94
CA VAL A 156 12.18 -3.06 8.40
C VAL A 156 12.75 -4.39 8.87
N GLY A 157 14.08 -4.56 8.85
CA GLY A 157 14.75 -5.74 9.39
C GLY A 157 14.41 -5.96 10.87
N GLU A 158 14.49 -4.91 11.67
CA GLU A 158 14.16 -4.97 13.09
C GLU A 158 12.71 -5.39 13.33
N VAL A 159 11.73 -4.72 12.70
CA VAL A 159 10.30 -5.05 12.87
C VAL A 159 9.93 -6.42 12.27
N LYS A 160 10.72 -6.91 11.30
CA LYS A 160 10.58 -8.27 10.75
C LYS A 160 11.00 -9.34 11.77
N HIS A 161 11.99 -9.05 12.61
CA HIS A 161 12.64 -10.05 13.48
C HIS A 161 12.41 -9.84 14.98
N HIS A 162 12.01 -8.66 15.44
CA HIS A 162 11.88 -8.32 16.85
C HIS A 162 10.59 -7.54 17.12
N LEU A 163 9.92 -7.89 18.22
CA LEU A 163 8.78 -7.13 18.72
C LEU A 163 8.73 -7.25 20.25
N PRO A 164 8.73 -6.13 21.01
CA PRO A 164 8.78 -4.74 20.56
C PRO A 164 10.12 -4.38 19.85
N PRO A 165 10.09 -3.47 18.86
CA PRO A 165 11.30 -3.11 18.13
C PRO A 165 12.27 -2.27 18.98
N THR A 166 13.56 -2.51 18.79
CA THR A 166 14.66 -1.75 19.38
C THR A 166 15.29 -0.79 18.36
N LEU A 167 16.04 0.20 18.83
CA LEU A 167 16.75 1.10 17.93
C LEU A 167 17.98 0.38 17.34
N PRO A 168 18.06 0.16 16.01
CA PRO A 168 19.13 -0.68 15.44
C PRO A 168 20.54 -0.14 15.67
N SER A 169 20.68 1.17 15.90
CA SER A 169 21.96 1.85 16.10
C SER A 169 22.39 1.95 17.57
N VAL A 170 21.52 1.62 18.53
CA VAL A 170 21.83 1.75 19.97
C VAL A 170 21.35 0.52 20.73
N LEU A 171 22.31 -0.20 21.30
CA LEU A 171 22.06 -1.47 21.98
C LEU A 171 21.08 -1.30 23.15
N GLY A 172 19.99 -2.08 23.13
CA GLY A 172 19.01 -2.15 24.22
C GLY A 172 18.05 -0.98 24.31
N GLU A 173 18.19 0.04 23.45
CA GLU A 173 17.27 1.18 23.42
C GLU A 173 15.99 0.84 22.68
N ARG A 174 14.86 1.31 23.21
CA ARG A 174 13.55 1.10 22.58
C ARG A 174 13.37 2.04 21.42
N LEU A 175 12.78 1.55 20.33
CA LEU A 175 12.39 2.40 19.20
C LEU A 175 11.18 3.25 19.58
N SER A 176 11.41 4.52 19.91
CA SER A 176 10.36 5.51 20.24
C SER A 176 9.83 6.29 19.03
N TYR A 177 10.07 5.79 17.81
CA TYR A 177 9.80 6.48 16.54
C TYR A 177 8.54 5.95 15.84
N HIS A 178 8.08 6.62 14.77
CA HIS A 178 6.99 6.12 13.92
C HIS A 178 7.46 4.92 13.09
N TRP A 179 7.05 3.70 13.46
CA TRP A 179 7.53 2.46 12.83
C TRP A 179 6.46 1.64 12.11
N PHE A 180 5.21 2.11 12.06
CA PHE A 180 4.09 1.39 11.46
C PHE A 180 4.28 1.06 9.98
N VAL A 181 4.89 1.97 9.20
CA VAL A 181 5.18 1.69 7.78
C VAL A 181 6.16 0.53 7.62
N TYR A 182 7.09 0.33 8.56
CA TYR A 182 8.02 -0.80 8.51
C TYR A 182 7.36 -2.11 8.92
N ALA A 183 6.28 -2.05 9.70
CA ALA A 183 5.44 -3.22 9.98
C ALA A 183 4.72 -3.71 8.72
N ASP A 184 4.18 -2.80 7.91
CA ASP A 184 3.63 -3.10 6.58
C ASP A 184 4.69 -3.74 5.67
N MET A 185 5.87 -3.12 5.55
CA MET A 185 6.94 -3.67 4.72
C MET A 185 7.43 -5.04 5.22
N ALA A 186 7.49 -5.23 6.54
CA ALA A 186 7.84 -6.52 7.14
C ALA A 186 6.76 -7.59 6.89
N ALA A 187 5.47 -7.23 7.03
CA ALA A 187 4.34 -8.10 6.71
C ALA A 187 4.37 -8.51 5.24
N THR A 188 4.51 -7.53 4.34
CA THR A 188 4.66 -7.75 2.91
C THR A 188 5.82 -8.70 2.61
N SER A 189 6.99 -8.50 3.23
CA SER A 189 8.15 -9.38 3.06
C SER A 189 7.91 -10.80 3.57
N TRP A 190 7.21 -10.97 4.70
CA TRP A 190 6.83 -12.28 5.22
C TRP A 190 5.87 -13.04 4.30
N VAL A 191 4.88 -12.35 3.74
CA VAL A 191 3.86 -12.98 2.90
C VAL A 191 4.38 -13.27 1.49
N THR A 192 5.11 -12.34 0.90
CA THR A 192 5.51 -12.42 -0.51
C THR A 192 6.90 -13.01 -0.72
N GLY A 193 7.73 -13.04 0.32
CA GLY A 193 9.15 -13.41 0.21
C GLY A 193 10.03 -12.31 -0.40
N ILE A 194 9.46 -11.16 -0.79
CA ILE A 194 10.22 -10.05 -1.38
C ILE A 194 11.20 -9.51 -0.35
N GLU A 195 12.44 -9.27 -0.77
CA GLU A 195 13.46 -8.73 0.10
C GLU A 195 13.12 -7.31 0.58
N PRO A 196 13.36 -6.99 1.87
CA PRO A 196 13.11 -5.65 2.41
C PRO A 196 13.78 -4.52 1.61
N VAL A 197 14.95 -4.77 1.02
CA VAL A 197 15.65 -3.77 0.19
C VAL A 197 14.82 -3.37 -1.03
N THR A 198 14.17 -4.33 -1.71
CA THR A 198 13.30 -4.06 -2.86
C THR A 198 12.03 -3.32 -2.45
N LEU A 199 11.46 -3.65 -1.29
CA LEU A 199 10.28 -2.96 -0.76
C LEU A 199 10.58 -1.49 -0.43
N VAL A 200 11.63 -1.26 0.35
CA VAL A 200 12.04 0.09 0.82
C VAL A 200 12.49 0.98 -0.33
N TYR A 201 13.33 0.46 -1.24
CA TYR A 201 13.94 1.29 -2.28
C TYR A 201 13.09 1.40 -3.54
N LYS A 202 12.07 0.57 -3.73
CA LYS A 202 11.35 0.52 -5.01
C LYS A 202 9.83 0.46 -4.83
N LEU A 203 9.30 -0.55 -4.16
CA LEU A 203 7.88 -0.90 -4.32
C LEU A 203 6.92 -0.14 -3.39
N SER A 204 7.23 0.00 -2.10
CA SER A 204 6.22 0.34 -1.08
C SER A 204 5.68 1.78 -1.17
N THR A 205 6.47 2.73 -1.65
CA THR A 205 6.10 4.17 -1.64
C THR A 205 4.98 4.50 -2.63
N LEU A 206 4.97 3.86 -3.81
CA LEU A 206 4.05 4.24 -4.89
C LEU A 206 2.57 4.02 -4.55
N PRO A 207 2.11 2.85 -4.07
CA PRO A 207 0.69 2.64 -3.78
C PRO A 207 0.16 3.61 -2.70
N MET A 208 0.96 3.89 -1.67
CA MET A 208 0.60 4.83 -0.60
C MET A 208 0.47 6.27 -1.12
N THR A 209 1.41 6.72 -1.95
CA THR A 209 1.36 8.08 -2.52
C THR A 209 0.23 8.24 -3.53
N VAL A 210 -0.06 7.22 -4.34
CA VAL A 210 -1.21 7.22 -5.25
C VAL A 210 -2.52 7.32 -4.48
N ALA A 211 -2.70 6.52 -3.42
CA ALA A 211 -3.90 6.60 -2.57
C ALA A 211 -4.03 7.99 -1.94
N MET A 212 -2.94 8.54 -1.41
CA MET A 212 -2.92 9.88 -0.83
C MET A 212 -3.36 10.95 -1.84
N VAL A 213 -2.80 10.94 -3.05
CA VAL A 213 -3.17 11.91 -4.10
C VAL A 213 -4.65 11.82 -4.47
N VAL A 214 -5.17 10.60 -4.62
CA VAL A 214 -6.60 10.39 -4.92
C VAL A 214 -7.48 10.91 -3.77
N LEU A 215 -7.14 10.57 -2.53
CA LEU A 215 -7.91 11.01 -1.35
C LEU A 215 -7.87 12.54 -1.16
N VAL A 216 -6.72 13.18 -1.38
CA VAL A 216 -6.60 14.64 -1.35
C VAL A 216 -7.46 15.28 -2.42
N ALA A 217 -7.46 14.76 -3.65
CA ALA A 217 -8.31 15.29 -4.71
C ALA A 217 -9.81 15.09 -4.41
N VAL A 218 -10.19 13.95 -3.86
CA VAL A 218 -11.57 13.68 -3.41
C VAL A 218 -11.97 14.67 -2.32
N LEU A 219 -11.13 14.88 -1.32
CA LEU A 219 -11.38 15.83 -0.23
C LEU A 219 -11.50 17.26 -0.77
N GLY A 220 -10.59 17.67 -1.66
CA GLY A 220 -10.62 18.97 -2.31
C GLY A 220 -11.92 19.20 -3.08
N ARG A 221 -12.42 18.19 -3.81
CA ARG A 221 -13.73 18.27 -4.48
C ARG A 221 -14.90 18.34 -3.51
N ARG A 222 -14.83 17.63 -2.37
CA ARG A 222 -15.88 17.67 -1.33
C ARG A 222 -15.97 19.03 -0.65
N LEU A 223 -14.83 19.69 -0.45
CA LEU A 223 -14.76 21.00 0.22
C LEU A 223 -14.94 22.18 -0.75
N GLY A 224 -14.53 22.04 -2.01
CA GLY A 224 -14.49 23.11 -3.00
C GLY A 224 -15.79 23.34 -3.79
N GLY A 225 -16.71 22.36 -3.82
CA GLY A 225 -17.89 22.39 -4.69
C GLY A 225 -17.65 21.79 -6.06
#